data_AF-A0A951TMI1-F1
#
_entry.id   AF-A0A951TMI1-F1
#
_cell.length_a   1.000
_cell.length_b   1.000
_cell.length_c   1.000
_cell.angle_alpha   90.00
_cell.angle_beta   90.00
_cell.angle_gamma   90.00
#
_symmetry.space_group_name_H-M   'P 1'
#
loop_
_entity.id
_entity.type
_entity.pdbx_description
1 polymer ?
#
loop_
_entity_poly.entity_id
_entity_poly.type
_entity_poly.pdbx_seq_one_letter_code
_entity_poly.pdbx_strand_id
1 'polypeptide(L)'
;MGAFVSAQPQSKWSEASLHRRACPVNSTRWELLRDGVEDYEYFWMLQQQVHAAQKRADLNAAQQAWLIRGRDLLIVPAEVSASLTQYTTDPLVLLNRRAQMAAAIAAGAHLLR
;
A
#
# COMPACT_ATOMS: atom_id res chain seq x y z
N MET A 1 -28.45 63.34 -25.10
CA MET A 1 -28.51 61.93 -25.53
C MET A 1 -27.12 61.32 -25.33
N GLY A 2 -26.94 60.55 -24.25
CA GLY A 2 -25.63 60.04 -23.83
C GLY A 2 -25.25 58.72 -24.50
N ALA A 3 -24.02 58.61 -24.96
CA ALA A 3 -23.46 57.36 -25.49
C ALA A 3 -22.96 56.47 -24.35
N PHE A 4 -23.52 55.27 -24.24
CA PHE A 4 -23.10 54.24 -23.30
C PHE A 4 -21.85 53.56 -23.85
N VAL A 5 -20.67 53.85 -23.30
CA VAL A 5 -19.43 53.10 -23.59
C VAL A 5 -19.45 51.84 -22.74
N SER A 6 -19.65 50.68 -23.36
CA SER A 6 -19.53 49.39 -22.68
C SER A 6 -18.06 49.06 -22.46
N ALA A 7 -17.55 49.29 -21.25
CA ALA A 7 -16.28 48.72 -20.85
C ALA A 7 -16.47 47.21 -20.67
N GLN A 8 -15.86 46.40 -21.55
CA GLN A 8 -15.81 44.95 -21.33
C GLN A 8 -14.91 44.64 -20.13
N PRO A 9 -15.31 43.74 -19.22
CA PRO A 9 -14.47 43.38 -18.09
C PRO A 9 -13.25 42.61 -18.60
N GLN A 10 -12.06 43.12 -18.34
CA GLN A 10 -10.83 42.37 -18.60
C GLN A 10 -10.84 41.12 -17.72
N SER A 11 -11.04 39.96 -18.35
CA SER A 11 -10.91 38.66 -17.71
C SER A 11 -9.53 38.57 -17.05
N LYS A 12 -9.50 38.32 -15.73
CA LYS A 12 -8.26 38.01 -14.99
C LYS A 12 -7.59 36.70 -15.43
N TRP A 13 -8.22 35.98 -16.35
CA TRP A 13 -7.74 34.72 -16.89
C TRP A 13 -7.38 34.94 -18.36
N SER A 14 -6.14 35.35 -18.62
CA SER A 14 -5.56 35.29 -19.96
C SER A 14 -5.07 33.87 -20.23
N GLU A 15 -5.31 33.35 -21.44
CA GLU A 15 -4.85 32.02 -21.91
C GLU A 15 -3.34 31.76 -21.67
N ALA A 16 -2.55 32.84 -21.56
CA ALA A 16 -1.15 32.79 -21.20
C ALA A 16 -0.85 32.17 -19.82
N SER A 17 -1.83 31.88 -18.96
CA SER A 17 -1.59 31.16 -17.68
C SER A 17 -1.71 29.63 -17.78
N LEU A 18 -2.01 29.09 -18.96
CA LEU A 18 -2.21 27.64 -19.18
C LEU A 18 -0.91 26.86 -19.49
N HIS A 19 0.26 27.42 -19.20
CA HIS A 19 1.56 26.78 -19.44
C HIS A 19 2.07 26.00 -18.22
N ARG A 20 1.21 25.14 -17.68
CA ARG A 20 1.60 23.84 -17.14
C ARG A 20 0.32 23.01 -17.09
N ARG A 21 0.05 22.22 -18.14
CA ARG A 21 -0.77 21.02 -17.97
C ARG A 21 0.07 20.06 -17.11
N ALA A 22 0.21 20.40 -15.84
CA ALA A 22 0.86 19.58 -14.85
C ALA A 22 0.02 18.32 -14.76
N CYS A 23 0.66 17.16 -14.89
CA CYS A 23 0.09 15.92 -14.38
C CYS A 23 -0.49 16.21 -12.97
N PRO A 24 -1.62 15.59 -12.58
CA PRO A 24 -2.17 15.78 -11.24
C PRO A 24 -1.05 15.64 -10.20
N VAL A 25 -0.92 16.64 -9.33
CA VAL A 25 0.07 16.58 -8.24
C VAL A 25 -0.46 15.58 -7.21
N ASN A 26 0.32 14.53 -6.93
CA ASN A 26 -0.05 13.57 -5.90
C ASN A 26 -0.09 14.24 -4.52
N SER A 27 -0.84 13.64 -3.60
CA SER A 27 -0.86 14.06 -2.20
C SER A 27 -0.21 12.98 -1.33
N THR A 28 0.46 13.39 -0.25
CA THR A 28 1.01 12.45 0.74
C THR A 28 -0.04 11.46 1.22
N ARG A 29 -1.28 11.95 1.42
CA ARG A 29 -2.40 11.12 1.86
C ARG A 29 -2.80 10.05 0.82
N TRP A 30 -2.62 10.35 -0.47
CA TRP A 30 -2.87 9.39 -1.54
C TRP A 30 -1.77 8.33 -1.63
N GLU A 31 -0.51 8.75 -1.50
CA GLU A 31 0.62 7.81 -1.49
C GLU A 31 0.56 6.85 -0.29
N LEU A 32 0.23 7.35 0.91
CA LEU A 32 0.06 6.50 2.08
C LEU A 32 -1.11 5.51 1.94
N LEU A 33 -2.19 5.89 1.24
CA LEU A 33 -3.28 4.99 0.96
C LEU A 33 -2.87 3.90 -0.05
N ARG A 34 -2.15 4.27 -1.11
CA ARG A 34 -1.61 3.33 -2.10
C ARG A 34 -0.68 2.32 -1.42
N ASP A 35 0.28 2.79 -0.63
CA ASP A 35 1.19 1.95 0.14
C ASP A 35 0.43 0.98 1.07
N GLY A 36 -0.66 1.45 1.71
CA GLY A 36 -1.52 0.59 2.53
C GLY A 36 -2.27 -0.50 1.74
N VAL A 37 -2.68 -0.20 0.51
CA VAL A 37 -3.29 -1.20 -0.39
C VAL A 37 -2.26 -2.23 -0.84
N GLU A 38 -1.05 -1.80 -1.19
CA GLU A 38 0.06 -2.69 -1.55
C GLU A 38 0.46 -3.61 -0.38
N ASP A 39 0.45 -3.09 0.85
CA ASP A 39 0.67 -3.90 2.05
C ASP A 39 -0.43 -4.96 2.23
N TYR A 40 -1.70 -4.63 1.96
CA TYR A 40 -2.80 -5.61 2.00
C TYR A 40 -2.60 -6.74 0.97
N GLU A 41 -2.10 -6.42 -0.22
CA GLU A 41 -1.81 -7.44 -1.24
C GLU A 41 -0.78 -8.46 -0.75
N TYR A 42 0.21 -8.05 0.06
CA TYR A 42 1.19 -8.97 0.63
C TYR A 42 0.52 -9.95 1.60
N PHE A 43 -0.42 -9.47 2.44
CA PHE A 43 -1.21 -10.35 3.30
C PHE A 43 -2.02 -11.35 2.48
N TRP A 44 -2.68 -10.89 1.43
CA TRP A 44 -3.45 -11.77 0.54
C TRP A 44 -2.55 -12.85 -0.09
N MET A 45 -1.40 -12.46 -0.65
CA MET A 45 -0.49 -13.39 -1.33
C MET A 45 0.04 -14.45 -0.39
N LEU A 46 0.50 -14.05 0.80
CA LEU A 46 0.99 -14.97 1.81
C LEU A 46 -0.13 -15.89 2.32
N GLN A 47 -1.34 -15.35 2.52
CA GLN A 47 -2.50 -16.14 2.94
C GLN A 47 -2.83 -17.24 1.92
N GLN A 48 -2.80 -16.93 0.62
CA GLN A 48 -3.05 -17.94 -0.41
C GLN A 48 -2.00 -19.06 -0.38
N GLN A 49 -0.72 -18.71 -0.26
CA GLN A 49 0.35 -19.71 -0.19
C GLN A 49 0.22 -20.58 1.07
N VAL A 50 -0.06 -19.97 2.23
CA VAL A 50 -0.28 -20.65 3.51
C VAL A 50 -1.45 -21.63 3.39
N HIS A 51 -2.58 -21.19 2.82
CA HIS A 51 -3.76 -22.02 2.62
C HIS A 51 -3.50 -23.20 1.67
N ALA A 52 -2.73 -22.96 0.60
CA ALA A 52 -2.33 -24.02 -0.32
C ALA A 52 -1.42 -25.05 0.37
N ALA A 53 -0.43 -24.59 1.14
CA ALA A 53 0.49 -25.47 1.88
C ALA A 53 -0.22 -26.30 2.94
N GLN A 54 -1.21 -25.74 3.65
CA GLN A 54 -2.00 -26.46 4.67
C GLN A 54 -2.76 -27.66 4.10
N LYS A 55 -3.10 -27.64 2.81
CA LYS A 55 -3.81 -28.74 2.15
C LYS A 55 -2.90 -29.88 1.72
N ARG A 56 -1.58 -29.69 1.78
CA ARG A 56 -0.60 -30.73 1.44
C ARG A 56 -0.42 -31.68 2.63
N ALA A 57 -0.41 -32.97 2.36
CA ALA A 57 -0.24 -33.99 3.40
C ALA A 57 1.24 -34.25 3.75
N ASP A 58 2.17 -33.84 2.89
CA ASP A 58 3.56 -34.29 2.85
C ASP A 58 4.56 -33.12 2.84
N LEU A 59 4.39 -32.16 3.76
CA LEU A 59 5.36 -31.08 3.91
C LEU A 59 6.67 -31.60 4.53
N ASN A 60 7.79 -31.26 3.92
CA ASN A 60 9.10 -31.47 4.53
C ASN A 60 9.33 -30.45 5.68
N ALA A 61 10.39 -30.66 6.46
CA ALA A 61 10.70 -29.82 7.62
C ALA A 61 10.83 -28.32 7.28
N ALA A 62 11.44 -27.98 6.13
CA ALA A 62 11.62 -26.60 5.70
C ALA A 62 10.28 -25.95 5.30
N GLN A 63 9.42 -26.68 4.59
CA GLN A 63 8.09 -26.22 4.24
C GLN A 63 7.20 -26.05 5.46
N GLN A 64 7.31 -26.94 6.46
CA GLN A 64 6.56 -26.84 7.70
C GLN A 64 7.00 -25.66 8.56
N ALA A 65 8.31 -25.42 8.68
CA ALA A 65 8.85 -24.23 9.33
C ALA A 65 8.40 -22.94 8.62
N TRP A 66 8.41 -22.93 7.28
CA TRP A 66 7.88 -21.81 6.50
C TRP A 66 6.39 -21.59 6.78
N LEU A 67 5.59 -22.66 6.83
CA LEU A 67 4.14 -22.57 7.06
C LEU A 67 3.83 -21.96 8.44
N ILE A 68 4.56 -22.36 9.49
CA ILE A 68 4.42 -21.79 10.84
C ILE A 68 4.72 -20.30 10.79
N ARG A 69 5.87 -19.91 10.23
CA ARG A 69 6.26 -18.51 10.09
C ARG A 69 5.24 -17.70 9.27
N GLY A 70 4.73 -18.26 8.18
CA GLY A 70 3.72 -17.62 7.34
C GLY A 70 2.44 -17.30 8.12
N ARG A 71 1.99 -18.22 8.99
CA ARG A 71 0.81 -17.99 9.85
C ARG A 71 1.07 -16.88 10.87
N ASP A 72 2.25 -16.85 11.48
CA ASP A 72 2.62 -15.79 12.43
C ASP A 72 2.71 -14.41 11.76
N LEU A 73 3.17 -14.38 10.51
CA LEU A 73 3.26 -13.15 9.73
C LEU A 73 1.88 -12.57 9.35
N LEU A 74 0.85 -13.41 9.23
CA LEU A 74 -0.52 -12.99 8.94
C LEU A 74 -1.25 -12.34 10.14
N ILE A 75 -0.66 -12.38 11.33
CA ILE A 75 -1.16 -11.66 12.49
C ILE A 75 -0.57 -10.25 12.52
N VAL A 76 -1.40 -9.23 12.66
CA VAL A 76 -0.94 -7.85 12.86
C VAL A 76 -0.57 -7.68 14.33
N PRO A 77 0.70 -7.40 14.68
CA PRO A 77 1.09 -7.20 16.07
C PRO A 77 0.60 -5.84 16.58
N ALA A 78 0.37 -5.74 17.90
CA ALA A 78 -0.04 -4.49 18.54
C ALA A 78 0.98 -3.35 18.35
N GLU A 79 2.26 -3.69 18.15
CA GLU A 79 3.31 -2.73 17.79
C GLU A 79 3.04 -2.03 16.45
N VAL A 80 2.39 -2.70 15.49
CA VAL A 80 1.95 -2.07 14.24
C VAL A 80 0.66 -1.30 14.47
N SER A 81 -0.36 -1.96 15.01
CA SER A 81 -1.65 -1.36 15.30
C SER A 81 -2.33 -2.10 16.45
N ALA A 82 -2.59 -1.39 17.53
CA ALA A 82 -3.32 -1.90 18.68
C ALA A 82 -4.83 -1.67 18.53
N SER A 83 -5.24 -0.61 17.84
CA SER A 83 -6.63 -0.30 17.53
C SER A 83 -6.74 0.70 16.37
N LEU A 84 -7.98 1.05 15.98
CA LEU A 84 -8.25 2.05 14.93
C LEU A 84 -7.72 3.46 15.26
N THR A 85 -7.44 3.75 16.54
CA THR A 85 -6.94 5.06 16.98
C THR A 85 -5.58 4.99 17.66
N GLN A 86 -5.02 3.79 17.84
CA GLN A 86 -3.71 3.56 18.44
C GLN A 86 -2.88 2.68 17.52
N TYR A 87 -1.98 3.32 16.78
CA TYR A 87 -1.10 2.71 15.78
C TYR A 87 0.30 3.34 15.85
N THR A 88 1.28 2.63 15.31
CA THR A 88 2.67 3.11 15.32
C THR A 88 2.84 4.41 14.54
N THR A 89 3.71 5.28 15.04
CA THR A 89 4.24 6.45 14.31
C THR A 89 5.69 6.24 13.87
N ASP A 90 6.30 5.09 14.21
CA ASP A 90 7.63 4.72 13.75
C ASP A 90 7.53 4.02 12.37
N PRO A 91 8.04 4.62 11.29
CA PRO A 91 7.98 4.03 9.96
C PRO A 91 8.79 2.72 9.87
N LEU A 92 9.82 2.53 10.70
CA LEU A 92 10.66 1.34 10.64
C LEU A 92 9.90 0.07 11.04
N VAL A 93 8.92 0.18 11.94
CA VAL A 93 8.04 -0.93 12.31
C VAL A 93 7.28 -1.46 11.09
N LEU A 94 6.71 -0.57 10.27
CA LEU A 94 5.98 -0.93 9.06
C LEU A 94 6.91 -1.47 7.97
N LEU A 95 8.02 -0.78 7.71
CA LEU A 95 8.97 -1.18 6.66
C LEU A 95 9.60 -2.55 6.95
N ASN A 96 9.96 -2.82 8.21
CA ASN A 96 10.46 -4.12 8.61
C ASN A 96 9.41 -5.21 8.44
N ARG A 97 8.14 -4.93 8.78
CA ARG A 97 7.05 -5.88 8.58
C ARG A 97 6.84 -6.19 7.10
N ARG A 98 6.84 -5.17 6.24
CA ARG A 98 6.75 -5.31 4.77
C ARG A 98 7.88 -6.19 4.22
N ALA A 99 9.12 -5.96 4.65
CA ALA A 99 10.27 -6.77 4.24
C ALA A 99 10.14 -8.24 4.67
N GLN A 100 9.67 -8.50 5.89
CA GLN A 100 9.43 -9.86 6.37
C GLN A 100 8.36 -10.59 5.55
N MET A 101 7.27 -9.89 5.20
CA MET A 101 6.19 -10.43 4.36
C MET A 101 6.69 -10.76 2.96
N ALA A 102 7.40 -9.83 2.30
CA ALA A 102 7.99 -10.06 0.99
C ALA A 102 8.95 -11.26 0.98
N ALA A 103 9.83 -11.35 1.97
CA ALA A 103 10.77 -12.46 2.09
C ALA A 103 10.05 -13.80 2.28
N ALA A 104 8.97 -13.85 3.07
CA ALA A 104 8.18 -15.05 3.26
C ALA A 104 7.45 -15.47 1.98
N ILE A 105 6.87 -14.52 1.24
CA ILE A 105 6.20 -14.79 -0.04
C ILE A 105 7.20 -15.35 -1.06
N ALA A 106 8.38 -14.74 -1.17
CA ALA A 106 9.43 -15.19 -2.06
C ALA A 106 9.95 -16.59 -1.68
N ALA A 107 10.16 -16.84 -0.39
CA ALA A 107 10.56 -18.15 0.12
C ALA A 107 9.48 -19.21 -0.13
N GLY A 108 8.21 -18.90 0.10
CA GLY A 108 7.08 -19.80 -0.15
C GLY A 108 6.96 -20.14 -1.62
N ALA A 109 7.13 -19.13 -2.49
CA ALA A 109 7.17 -19.32 -3.93
C ALA A 109 8.35 -20.18 -4.39
N HIS A 110 9.41 -20.37 -3.61
CA HIS A 110 10.50 -21.30 -3.94
C HIS A 110 10.26 -22.69 -3.34
N LEU A 111 9.82 -22.75 -2.08
CA LEU A 111 9.65 -23.99 -1.30
C LEU A 111 8.41 -24.81 -1.71
N LEU A 112 7.37 -24.16 -2.23
CA LEU A 112 6.07 -24.78 -2.52
C LEU A 112 5.81 -25.08 -4.00
N ARG A 113 6.79 -24.82 -4.88
CA ARG A 113 6.72 -25.25 -6.29
C ARG A 113 6.73 -26.78 -6.40
#